data_AF-A0ABD3NDM2-F1
#
_entry.id   AF-A0ABD3NDM2-F1
#
_cell.length_a   1.000
_cell.length_b   1.000
_cell.length_c   1.000
_cell.angle_alpha   90.00
_cell.angle_beta   90.00
_cell.angle_gamma   90.00
#
_symmetry.space_group_name_H-M   'P 1'
#
loop_
_entity.id
_entity.type
_entity.pdbx_description
1 polymer ?
#
loop_
_entity_poly.entity_id
_entity_poly.type
_entity_poly.pdbx_seq_one_letter_code
_entity_poly.pdbx_strand_id
1 'polypeptide(L)'
;MDRDVHNLKLFIKSDSTPTNGKVPGWVCARLSKIFCRVRNKFNKKRAISNLLPFQQRLMDQLINDNNLLFPDTDKGLGPCAVTYNQYVQDVLRHLSNGDVYQRLTENEATQLANDLRSEIENDHNDAVKKINEFLHQLLARGHTRHSLTPLFIRAEANAAAYMARTPEEHGAILREKKSEGEKQLYFHLQYHPNDPKAHDIQELWTEYVSHPPGELPSAQMNDCWGYTCELDKLVVV
;
A
#
# COMPACT_ATOMS: atom_id res chain seq x y z
N MET A 1 18.32 -9.04 -1.21
CA MET A 1 17.52 -9.06 0.03
C MET A 1 17.00 -7.67 0.22
N ASP A 2 15.69 -7.53 0.03
CA ASP A 2 14.93 -6.29 0.10
C ASP A 2 15.04 -5.68 1.50
N ARG A 3 15.34 -4.37 1.53
CA ARG A 3 15.30 -3.59 2.76
C ARG A 3 13.86 -3.22 3.04
N ASP A 4 13.35 -3.70 4.17
CA ASP A 4 11.98 -3.51 4.59
C ASP A 4 11.72 -2.03 4.90
N VAL A 5 10.82 -1.43 4.11
CA VAL A 5 10.39 -0.04 4.24
C VAL A 5 9.26 -0.02 5.25
N HIS A 6 9.53 0.57 6.42
CA HIS A 6 8.54 0.81 7.45
C HIS A 6 7.27 1.45 6.85
N ASN A 7 6.14 0.81 7.15
CA ASN A 7 4.77 1.13 6.75
C ASN A 7 4.44 2.63 6.81
N LEU A 8 4.52 3.30 5.64
CA LEU A 8 3.83 4.56 5.36
C LEU A 8 2.58 4.24 4.53
N LYS A 9 1.52 3.74 5.19
CA LYS A 9 0.28 3.20 4.58
C LYS A 9 0.55 2.04 3.60
N LEU A 10 -0.18 0.94 3.73
CA LEU A 10 -0.08 -0.16 2.77
C LEU A 10 -0.33 0.34 1.34
N PHE A 11 0.71 0.42 0.53
CA PHE A 11 0.63 0.57 -0.91
C PHE A 11 1.34 -0.62 -1.56
N ILE A 12 0.59 -1.39 -2.36
CA ILE A 12 1.16 -2.43 -3.21
C ILE A 12 1.83 -1.69 -4.37
N LYS A 13 3.16 -1.60 -4.34
CA LYS A 13 3.96 -1.14 -5.47
C LYS A 13 3.65 -2.06 -6.67
N SER A 14 3.33 -1.51 -7.83
CA SER A 14 3.21 -2.35 -9.02
C SER A 14 4.60 -2.90 -9.37
N ASP A 15 4.71 -4.22 -9.53
CA ASP A 15 5.96 -4.90 -9.95
C ASP A 15 6.43 -4.51 -11.37
N SER A 16 5.60 -3.73 -12.07
CA SER A 16 5.86 -3.29 -13.44
C SER A 16 6.81 -2.11 -13.43
N THR A 17 8.11 -2.40 -13.50
CA THR A 17 9.06 -1.45 -14.08
C THR A 17 9.05 -1.65 -15.60
N PRO A 18 8.72 -0.63 -16.41
CA PRO A 18 8.85 -0.74 -17.86
C PRO A 18 10.30 -1.06 -18.17
N THR A 19 10.55 -2.18 -18.87
CA THR A 19 11.90 -2.53 -19.32
C THR A 19 12.48 -1.34 -20.08
N ASN A 20 13.70 -0.92 -19.75
CA ASN A 20 14.32 0.37 -20.17
C ASN A 20 14.34 0.65 -21.70
N GLY A 21 13.92 -0.29 -22.56
CA GLY A 21 13.73 -0.12 -24.00
C GLY A 21 12.27 0.09 -24.47
N LYS A 22 11.28 0.15 -23.57
CA LYS A 22 9.85 0.33 -23.91
C LYS A 22 9.29 1.72 -23.57
N VAL A 23 10.13 2.63 -23.07
CA VAL A 23 9.71 4.01 -22.76
C VAL A 23 10.07 4.90 -23.94
N PRO A 24 9.08 5.44 -24.67
CA PRO A 24 9.33 6.38 -25.74
C PRO A 24 10.21 7.56 -25.31
N GLY A 25 11.12 7.98 -26.19
CA GLY A 25 11.97 9.15 -25.92
C GLY A 25 11.18 10.42 -25.63
N TRP A 26 9.97 10.54 -26.21
CA TRP A 26 9.07 11.67 -25.95
C TRP A 26 8.52 11.68 -24.51
N VAL A 27 8.27 10.50 -23.91
CA VAL A 27 7.80 10.39 -22.51
C VAL A 27 8.88 10.96 -21.60
N CYS A 28 10.13 10.56 -21.81
CA CYS A 28 11.27 11.09 -21.07
C CYS A 28 11.42 12.60 -21.24
N ALA A 29 11.24 13.13 -22.45
CA ALA A 29 11.32 14.56 -22.73
C ALA A 29 10.22 15.36 -21.99
N ARG A 30 8.98 14.87 -22.00
CA ARG A 30 7.83 15.51 -21.31
C ARG A 30 7.94 15.41 -19.80
N LEU A 31 8.27 14.22 -19.30
CA LEU A 31 8.53 14.02 -17.87
C LEU A 31 9.66 14.93 -17.39
N SER A 32 10.72 15.12 -18.18
CA SER A 32 11.81 16.05 -17.83
C SER A 32 11.34 17.51 -17.75
N LYS A 33 10.46 17.94 -18.66
CA LYS A 33 9.86 19.29 -18.63
C LYS A 33 9.06 19.51 -17.35
N ILE A 34 8.13 18.60 -17.03
CA ILE A 34 7.32 18.71 -15.81
C ILE A 34 8.18 18.59 -14.55
N PHE A 35 9.12 17.63 -14.47
CA PHE A 35 9.99 17.50 -13.31
C PHE A 35 10.83 18.75 -13.08
N CYS A 36 11.30 19.41 -14.14
CA CYS A 36 12.00 20.69 -14.01
C CYS A 36 11.10 21.78 -13.42
N ARG A 37 9.86 21.91 -13.92
CA ARG A 37 8.90 22.92 -13.45
C ARG A 37 8.39 22.65 -12.04
N VAL A 38 8.03 21.41 -11.75
CA VAL A 38 7.64 20.95 -10.41
C VAL A 38 8.80 21.16 -9.44
N ARG A 39 10.03 20.77 -9.80
CA ARG A 39 11.23 21.05 -8.99
C ARG A 39 11.47 22.53 -8.75
N ASN A 40 11.14 23.40 -9.69
CA ASN A 40 11.25 24.85 -9.49
C ASN A 40 10.17 25.40 -8.53
N LYS A 41 9.03 24.70 -8.38
CA LYS A 41 8.03 24.99 -7.33
C LYS A 41 8.51 24.53 -5.96
N PHE A 42 9.34 23.48 -5.91
CA PHE A 42 9.99 23.04 -4.67
C PHE A 42 11.21 23.89 -4.35
N ASN A 43 11.14 24.61 -3.24
CA ASN A 43 12.28 25.35 -2.72
C ASN A 43 13.32 24.36 -2.16
N LYS A 44 14.40 24.09 -2.90
CA LYS A 44 15.53 23.30 -2.41
C LYS A 44 16.18 24.01 -1.23
N LYS A 45 16.05 23.43 -0.04
CA LYS A 45 16.92 23.74 1.10
C LYS A 45 17.95 22.63 1.22
N ARG A 46 19.22 22.98 1.45
CA ARG A 46 20.18 21.97 1.91
C ARG A 46 19.69 21.53 3.28
N ALA A 47 19.10 20.35 3.35
CA ALA A 47 19.00 19.64 4.60
C ALA A 47 20.44 19.43 5.05
N ILE A 48 20.78 19.97 6.20
CA ILE A 48 22.03 19.64 6.86
C ILE A 48 21.95 18.13 7.07
N SER A 49 22.99 17.38 6.67
CA SER A 49 23.00 15.94 6.87
C SER A 49 22.73 15.70 8.35
N ASN A 50 21.62 15.02 8.65
CA ASN A 50 21.32 14.65 10.03
C ASN A 50 22.42 13.74 10.60
N LEU A 51 23.29 13.21 9.72
CA LEU A 51 24.44 12.39 10.06
C LEU A 51 25.75 13.10 9.71
N LEU A 52 26.64 13.17 10.68
CA LEU A 52 27.98 13.71 10.55
C LEU A 52 28.89 12.75 9.76
N PRO A 53 29.98 13.24 9.12
CA PRO A 53 30.86 12.43 8.27
C PRO A 53 31.53 11.22 8.94
N PHE A 54 31.54 11.15 10.28
CA PHE A 54 31.98 9.95 11.00
C PHE A 54 30.84 8.93 11.21
N GLN A 55 29.59 9.40 11.37
CA GLN A 55 28.41 8.55 11.51
C GLN A 55 28.16 7.77 10.21
N GLN A 56 28.45 8.36 9.06
CA GLN A 56 28.33 7.69 7.76
C GLN A 56 29.33 6.54 7.58
N ARG A 57 30.62 6.74 7.90
CA ARG A 57 31.62 5.66 7.82
C ARG A 57 31.33 4.51 8.79
N LEU A 58 30.69 4.81 9.92
CA LEU A 58 30.32 3.82 10.93
C LEU A 58 29.17 2.92 10.47
N MET A 59 28.17 3.47 9.78
CA MET A 59 27.09 2.68 9.20
C MET A 59 27.62 1.68 8.16
N ASP A 60 28.58 2.10 7.33
CA ASP A 60 29.16 1.25 6.29
C ASP A 60 29.97 0.06 6.84
N GLN A 61 30.49 0.16 8.07
CA GLN A 61 31.19 -0.95 8.71
C GLN A 61 30.21 -1.92 9.41
N LEU A 62 29.18 -1.40 10.07
CA LEU A 62 28.17 -2.20 10.79
C LEU A 62 27.34 -3.11 9.87
N ILE A 63 27.10 -2.68 8.64
CA ILE A 63 26.33 -3.45 7.65
C ILE A 63 27.13 -4.65 7.12
N ASN A 64 28.45 -4.57 7.10
CA ASN A 64 29.32 -5.59 6.49
C ASN A 64 29.79 -6.66 7.49
N ASP A 65 29.18 -6.74 8.67
CA ASP A 65 29.52 -7.71 9.72
C ASP A 65 28.47 -8.82 9.81
N ASN A 66 28.90 -10.05 9.51
CA ASN A 66 28.03 -11.23 9.42
C ASN A 66 27.64 -11.84 10.78
N ASN A 67 28.17 -11.33 11.89
CA ASN A 67 27.81 -11.83 13.23
C ASN A 67 26.58 -11.14 13.82
N LEU A 68 26.17 -10.03 13.21
CA LEU A 68 25.03 -9.23 13.64
C LEU A 68 23.82 -9.54 12.77
N LEU A 69 22.68 -9.69 13.42
CA LEU A 69 21.38 -9.84 12.81
C LEU A 69 20.58 -8.60 13.17
N PHE A 70 19.85 -8.07 12.21
CA PHE A 70 19.01 -6.90 12.43
C PHE A 70 17.55 -7.31 12.32
N PRO A 71 17.00 -7.99 13.33
CA PRO A 71 15.61 -8.44 13.27
C PRO A 71 14.67 -7.25 13.32
N ASP A 72 13.55 -7.38 12.61
CA ASP A 72 12.52 -6.35 12.62
C ASP A 72 11.97 -6.19 14.02
N THR A 73 12.11 -4.99 14.55
CA THR A 73 11.48 -4.66 15.82
C THR A 73 9.99 -4.57 15.62
N ASP A 74 9.23 -5.25 16.47
CA ASP A 74 7.80 -5.07 16.53
C ASP A 74 7.47 -3.58 16.75
N LYS A 75 6.37 -3.13 16.14
CA LYS A 75 5.83 -1.76 16.27
C LYS A 75 6.74 -0.62 15.79
N GLY A 76 7.74 -0.92 14.95
CA GLY A 76 8.53 0.13 14.28
C GLY A 76 9.36 0.97 15.25
N LEU A 77 9.89 0.34 16.30
CA LEU A 77 10.72 0.99 17.33
C LEU A 77 12.14 1.36 16.85
N GLY A 78 12.43 1.13 15.57
CA GLY A 78 13.71 1.43 14.94
C GLY A 78 14.62 0.20 14.86
N PRO A 79 15.76 0.31 14.17
CA PRO A 79 16.61 -0.85 13.91
C PRO A 79 17.20 -1.41 15.20
N CYS A 80 16.98 -2.69 15.44
CA CYS A 80 17.62 -3.45 16.51
C CYS A 80 18.68 -4.35 15.89
N ALA A 81 19.81 -4.50 16.57
CA ALA A 81 20.89 -5.39 16.16
C ALA A 81 21.14 -6.39 17.29
N VAL A 82 21.05 -7.68 16.99
CA VAL A 82 21.27 -8.77 17.93
C VAL A 82 22.16 -9.80 17.24
N THR A 83 23.10 -10.38 17.96
CA THR A 83 23.94 -11.43 17.38
C THR A 83 23.12 -12.69 17.13
N TYR A 84 23.45 -13.40 16.06
CA TYR A 84 22.68 -14.57 15.62
C TYR A 84 22.47 -15.60 16.75
N ASN A 85 23.53 -15.97 17.47
CA ASN A 85 23.45 -16.98 18.52
C ASN A 85 22.59 -16.54 19.70
N GLN A 86 22.64 -15.25 20.06
CA GLN A 86 21.85 -14.71 21.15
C GLN A 86 20.35 -14.78 20.81
N TYR A 87 19.98 -14.41 19.58
CA TYR A 87 18.60 -14.51 19.10
C TYR A 87 18.03 -15.93 19.23
N VAL A 88 18.80 -16.96 18.83
CA VAL A 88 18.36 -18.36 18.90
C VAL A 88 18.13 -18.81 20.34
N GLN A 89 19.04 -18.45 21.25
CA GLN A 89 18.91 -18.83 22.66
C GLN A 89 17.71 -18.14 23.32
N ASP A 90 17.46 -16.87 22.99
CA ASP A 90 16.35 -16.12 23.55
C ASP A 90 14.99 -16.68 23.08
N VAL A 91 14.87 -17.08 21.81
CA VAL A 91 13.65 -17.72 21.29
C VAL A 91 13.39 -19.05 21.98
N LEU A 92 14.40 -19.91 22.15
CA LEU A 92 14.23 -21.21 22.81
C LEU A 92 13.89 -21.06 24.30
N ARG A 93 14.49 -20.07 24.97
CA ARG A 93 14.13 -19.71 26.34
C ARG A 93 12.66 -19.28 26.41
N HIS A 94 12.20 -18.45 25.47
CA HIS A 94 10.83 -17.94 25.42
C HIS A 94 9.81 -19.04 25.13
N LEU A 95 10.06 -19.90 24.14
CA LEU A 95 9.14 -20.99 23.76
C LEU A 95 9.16 -22.18 24.74
N SER A 96 10.23 -22.33 25.52
CA SER A 96 10.30 -23.32 26.59
C SER A 96 9.83 -22.75 27.93
N ASN A 97 9.45 -21.47 27.95
CA ASN A 97 8.90 -20.83 29.14
C ASN A 97 7.47 -21.31 29.38
N GLY A 98 7.31 -22.25 30.32
CA GLY A 98 6.03 -22.80 30.76
C GLY A 98 5.11 -21.81 31.47
N ASP A 99 5.65 -20.66 31.90
CA ASP A 99 4.86 -19.57 32.50
C ASP A 99 4.08 -18.77 31.44
N VAL A 100 4.52 -18.81 30.17
CA VAL A 100 3.95 -18.02 29.07
C VAL A 100 3.29 -18.90 28.02
N TYR A 101 3.92 -20.02 27.68
CA TYR A 101 3.37 -20.99 26.75
C TYR A 101 3.15 -22.32 27.43
N GLN A 102 1.94 -22.84 27.29
CA GLN A 102 1.61 -24.18 27.72
C GLN A 102 1.77 -25.15 26.55
N ARG A 103 2.54 -26.22 26.77
CA ARG A 103 2.60 -27.34 25.82
C ARG A 103 1.42 -28.25 26.06
N LEU A 104 0.54 -28.34 25.08
CA LEU A 104 -0.67 -29.14 25.17
C LEU A 104 -0.41 -30.57 24.71
N THR A 105 -1.11 -31.49 25.35
CA THR A 105 -1.24 -32.86 24.85
C THR A 105 -2.18 -32.90 23.66
N GLU A 106 -2.08 -33.96 22.86
CA GLU A 106 -2.86 -34.11 21.64
C GLU A 106 -4.38 -34.07 21.88
N ASN A 107 -4.84 -34.70 22.97
CA ASN A 107 -6.25 -34.71 23.32
C ASN A 107 -6.74 -33.32 23.78
N GLU A 108 -5.94 -32.58 24.55
CA GLU A 108 -6.27 -31.20 24.96
C GLU A 108 -6.33 -30.25 23.75
N ALA A 109 -5.38 -30.39 22.83
CA ALA A 109 -5.38 -29.62 21.59
C ALA A 109 -6.63 -29.93 20.74
N THR A 110 -7.06 -31.20 20.71
CA THR A 110 -8.27 -31.63 20.00
C THR A 110 -9.52 -31.05 20.63
N GLN A 111 -9.59 -31.01 21.96
CA GLN A 111 -10.73 -30.44 22.66
C GLN A 111 -10.82 -28.92 22.46
N LEU A 112 -9.70 -28.19 22.58
CA LEU A 112 -9.67 -26.75 22.30
C LEU A 112 -10.11 -26.42 20.87
N ALA A 113 -9.76 -27.28 19.90
CA ALA A 113 -10.23 -27.11 18.53
C ALA A 113 -11.76 -27.24 18.42
N ASN A 114 -12.37 -28.15 19.19
CA ASN A 114 -13.83 -28.30 19.23
C ASN A 114 -14.51 -27.13 19.96
N ASP A 115 -13.89 -26.59 21.01
CA ASP A 115 -14.43 -25.44 21.75
C ASP A 115 -14.37 -24.16 20.89
N LEU A 116 -13.25 -23.93 20.19
CA LEU A 116 -13.10 -22.84 19.22
C LEU A 116 -14.18 -22.91 18.12
N ARG A 117 -14.52 -24.12 17.69
CA ARG A 117 -15.61 -24.32 16.72
C ARG A 117 -16.94 -23.83 17.27
N SER A 118 -17.24 -24.11 18.54
CA SER A 118 -18.46 -23.62 19.17
C SER A 118 -18.43 -22.10 19.38
N GLU A 119 -17.27 -21.51 19.67
CA GLU A 119 -17.10 -20.05 19.74
C GLU A 119 -17.44 -19.36 18.41
N ILE A 120 -16.98 -19.90 17.29
CA ILE A 120 -17.32 -19.39 15.95
C ILE A 120 -18.84 -19.42 15.70
N GLU A 121 -19.55 -20.45 16.19
CA GLU A 121 -21.01 -20.53 16.11
C GLU A 121 -21.70 -19.45 16.95
N ASN A 122 -21.13 -19.11 18.11
CA ASN A 122 -21.64 -18.04 18.95
C ASN A 122 -21.38 -16.65 18.36
N ASP A 123 -20.21 -16.42 17.77
CA ASP A 123 -19.89 -15.18 17.06
C ASP A 123 -20.87 -14.90 15.92
N HIS A 124 -21.31 -15.94 15.21
CA HIS A 124 -22.36 -15.83 14.21
C HIS A 124 -23.66 -15.26 14.82
N ASN A 125 -24.06 -15.76 15.98
CA ASN A 125 -25.26 -15.29 16.68
C ASN A 125 -25.11 -13.83 17.17
N ASP A 126 -23.92 -13.44 17.63
CA ASP A 126 -23.63 -12.06 18.03
C ASP A 126 -23.66 -11.09 16.84
N ALA A 127 -23.13 -11.48 15.69
CA ALA A 127 -23.19 -10.68 14.47
C ALA A 127 -24.65 -10.38 14.08
N VAL A 128 -25.53 -11.38 14.15
CA VAL A 128 -26.98 -11.22 13.93
C VAL A 128 -27.60 -10.24 14.93
N LYS A 129 -27.23 -10.34 16.20
CA LYS A 129 -27.71 -9.42 17.23
C LYS A 129 -27.28 -7.98 16.95
N LYS A 130 -26.01 -7.74 16.64
CA LYS A 130 -25.46 -6.41 16.32
C LYS A 130 -26.12 -5.78 15.10
N ILE A 131 -26.40 -6.57 14.07
CA ILE A 131 -27.13 -6.09 12.87
C ILE A 131 -28.52 -5.57 13.27
N ASN A 132 -29.23 -6.27 14.16
CA ASN A 132 -30.53 -5.82 14.65
C ASN A 132 -30.45 -4.53 15.47
N GLU A 133 -29.47 -4.42 16.36
CA GLU A 133 -29.25 -3.21 17.15
C GLU A 133 -28.90 -2.01 16.26
N PHE A 134 -28.03 -2.20 15.27
CA PHE A 134 -27.70 -1.16 14.28
C PHE A 134 -28.95 -0.68 13.55
N LEU A 135 -29.80 -1.61 13.09
CA LEU A 135 -31.07 -1.26 12.47
C LEU A 135 -31.94 -0.44 13.43
N HIS A 136 -32.08 -0.85 14.69
CA HIS A 136 -32.85 -0.10 15.69
C HIS A 136 -32.33 1.32 15.88
N GLN A 137 -31.02 1.53 15.92
CA GLN A 137 -30.44 2.86 16.08
C GLN A 137 -30.71 3.76 14.86
N LEU A 138 -30.65 3.22 13.65
CA LEU A 138 -30.99 3.97 12.45
C LEU A 138 -32.46 4.40 12.49
N LEU A 139 -33.36 3.52 12.93
CA LEU A 139 -34.78 3.85 13.10
C LEU A 139 -34.98 4.95 14.16
N ALA A 140 -34.26 4.88 15.29
CA ALA A 140 -34.33 5.89 16.34
C ALA A 140 -33.85 7.28 15.89
N ARG A 141 -32.92 7.35 14.92
CA ARG A 141 -32.41 8.60 14.33
C ARG A 141 -33.34 9.17 13.24
N GLY A 142 -34.49 8.55 13.00
CA GLY A 142 -35.48 9.00 12.03
C GLY A 142 -35.30 8.45 10.62
N HIS A 143 -34.36 7.52 10.40
CA HIS A 143 -34.35 6.77 9.15
C HIS A 143 -35.57 5.84 9.11
N THR A 144 -36.23 5.74 7.97
CA THR A 144 -37.34 4.80 7.78
C THR A 144 -36.80 3.52 7.14
N ARG A 145 -37.41 2.38 7.47
CA ARG A 145 -37.08 1.11 6.80
C ARG A 145 -37.14 1.28 5.27
N HIS A 146 -38.17 1.96 4.77
CA HIS A 146 -38.32 2.28 3.34
C HIS A 146 -37.10 3.02 2.76
N SER A 147 -36.50 3.97 3.48
CA SER A 147 -35.29 4.68 3.02
C SER A 147 -34.01 3.84 3.09
N LEU A 148 -33.95 2.86 4.00
CA LEU A 148 -32.78 2.01 4.23
C LEU A 148 -32.75 0.77 3.33
N THR A 149 -33.92 0.18 3.08
CA THR A 149 -34.09 -1.00 2.21
C THR A 149 -33.34 -0.87 0.88
N PRO A 150 -33.44 0.22 0.08
CA PRO A 150 -32.72 0.30 -1.19
C PRO A 150 -31.19 0.32 -1.01
N LEU A 151 -30.67 0.83 0.12
CA LEU A 151 -29.24 0.83 0.40
C LEU A 151 -28.75 -0.58 0.75
N PHE A 152 -29.50 -1.32 1.56
CA PHE A 152 -29.18 -2.71 1.89
C PHE A 152 -29.30 -3.63 0.68
N ILE A 153 -30.34 -3.48 -0.14
CA ILE A 153 -30.47 -4.22 -1.41
C ILE A 153 -29.27 -3.93 -2.31
N ARG A 154 -28.84 -2.67 -2.43
CA ARG A 154 -27.65 -2.32 -3.21
C ARG A 154 -26.37 -2.94 -2.63
N ALA A 155 -26.21 -2.91 -1.31
CA ALA A 155 -25.06 -3.50 -0.64
C ALA A 155 -25.02 -5.03 -0.82
N GLU A 156 -26.17 -5.69 -0.68
CA GLU A 156 -26.34 -7.12 -0.94
C GLU A 156 -26.08 -7.45 -2.41
N ALA A 157 -26.63 -6.70 -3.35
CA ALA A 157 -26.38 -6.89 -4.78
C ALA A 157 -24.89 -6.71 -5.12
N ASN A 158 -24.21 -5.73 -4.51
CA ASN A 158 -22.78 -5.54 -4.66
C ASN A 158 -21.99 -6.72 -4.08
N ALA A 159 -22.38 -7.23 -2.90
CA ALA A 159 -21.75 -8.38 -2.25
C ALA A 159 -21.98 -9.67 -3.04
N ALA A 160 -23.20 -9.92 -3.51
CA ALA A 160 -23.55 -11.06 -4.34
C ALA A 160 -22.83 -10.99 -5.70
N ALA A 161 -22.80 -9.83 -6.35
CA ALA A 161 -22.04 -9.63 -7.58
C ALA A 161 -20.52 -9.78 -7.36
N TYR A 162 -20.02 -9.48 -6.16
CA TYR A 162 -18.65 -9.77 -5.79
C TYR A 162 -18.44 -11.28 -5.63
N MET A 163 -19.28 -11.98 -4.86
CA MET A 163 -19.14 -13.42 -4.59
C MET A 163 -19.43 -14.33 -5.79
N ALA A 164 -20.31 -13.90 -6.70
CA ALA A 164 -20.70 -14.67 -7.89
C ALA A 164 -19.64 -14.64 -8.99
N ARG A 165 -18.64 -13.75 -8.88
CA ARG A 165 -17.56 -13.68 -9.85
C ARG A 165 -16.70 -14.92 -9.77
N THR A 166 -16.35 -15.46 -10.92
CA THR A 166 -15.37 -16.55 -10.94
C THR A 166 -13.99 -16.01 -10.54
N PRO A 167 -13.06 -16.86 -10.09
CA PRO A 167 -11.68 -16.46 -9.88
C PRO A 167 -11.05 -15.80 -11.12
N GLU A 168 -11.43 -16.20 -12.33
CA GLU A 168 -10.97 -15.61 -13.59
C GLU A 168 -11.54 -14.20 -13.81
N GLU A 169 -12.79 -13.95 -13.43
CA GLU A 169 -13.44 -12.63 -13.49
C GLU A 169 -12.91 -11.69 -12.40
N HIS A 170 -12.73 -12.18 -11.18
CA HIS A 170 -11.98 -11.46 -10.15
C HIS A 170 -10.58 -11.11 -10.65
N GLY A 171 -9.90 -12.06 -11.29
CA GLY A 171 -8.62 -11.86 -11.94
C GLY A 171 -8.68 -10.92 -13.13
N ALA A 172 -9.77 -10.87 -13.89
CA ALA A 172 -9.97 -9.95 -15.02
C ALA A 172 -10.21 -8.53 -14.54
N ILE A 173 -11.07 -8.32 -13.53
CA ILE A 173 -11.28 -7.03 -12.89
C ILE A 173 -10.01 -6.57 -12.19
N LEU A 174 -9.28 -7.48 -11.55
CA LEU A 174 -7.99 -7.15 -10.97
C LEU A 174 -6.98 -6.78 -12.07
N ARG A 175 -6.95 -7.49 -13.20
CA ARG A 175 -6.13 -7.15 -14.38
C ARG A 175 -6.53 -5.84 -15.02
N GLU A 176 -7.82 -5.51 -15.06
CA GLU A 176 -8.37 -4.25 -15.58
C GLU A 176 -8.05 -3.09 -14.63
N LYS A 177 -8.29 -3.25 -13.32
CA LYS A 177 -7.85 -2.27 -12.33
C LYS A 177 -6.33 -2.11 -12.32
N LYS A 178 -5.60 -3.20 -12.56
CA LYS A 178 -4.14 -3.19 -12.71
C LYS A 178 -3.74 -2.46 -14.00
N SER A 179 -4.38 -2.74 -15.13
CA SER A 179 -4.08 -2.06 -16.41
C SER A 179 -4.46 -0.59 -16.36
N GLU A 180 -5.58 -0.23 -15.74
CA GLU A 180 -5.97 1.15 -15.47
C GLU A 180 -4.97 1.81 -14.51
N GLY A 181 -4.52 1.10 -13.49
CA GLY A 181 -3.43 1.53 -12.61
C GLY A 181 -2.10 1.69 -13.35
N GLU A 182 -1.82 0.89 -14.37
CA GLU A 182 -0.63 1.00 -15.24
C GLU A 182 -0.68 2.25 -16.15
N LYS A 183 -1.87 2.78 -16.42
CA LYS A 183 -2.10 4.03 -17.16
C LYS A 183 -2.05 5.28 -16.28
N GLN A 184 -1.97 5.09 -14.96
CA GLN A 184 -1.97 6.15 -13.97
C GLN A 184 -0.60 6.34 -13.35
N LEU A 185 -0.20 7.59 -13.18
CA LEU A 185 0.98 7.96 -12.40
C LEU A 185 0.54 8.52 -11.06
N TYR A 186 1.14 8.00 -10.00
CA TYR A 186 0.94 8.50 -8.64
C TYR A 186 2.10 9.42 -8.26
N PHE A 187 1.79 10.69 -8.00
CA PHE A 187 2.72 11.65 -7.43
C PHE A 187 2.43 11.78 -5.94
N HIS A 188 3.20 11.06 -5.13
CA HIS A 188 3.07 11.11 -3.68
C HIS A 188 3.76 12.36 -3.15
N LEU A 189 2.98 13.26 -2.56
CA LEU A 189 3.48 14.49 -1.96
C LEU A 189 3.27 14.43 -0.45
N GLN A 190 4.36 14.30 0.30
CA GLN A 190 4.28 14.44 1.75
C GLN A 190 3.81 15.86 2.08
N TYR A 191 2.75 15.97 2.90
CA TYR A 191 2.21 17.27 3.25
C TYR A 191 3.28 18.14 3.93
N HIS A 192 3.52 19.31 3.35
CA HIS A 192 4.28 20.37 3.96
C HIS A 192 3.66 21.72 3.59
N PRO A 193 3.52 22.67 4.53
CA PRO A 193 2.70 23.87 4.36
C PRO A 193 3.19 24.83 3.26
N ASN A 194 4.44 24.69 2.82
CA ASN A 194 5.03 25.52 1.75
C ASN A 194 5.15 24.77 0.41
N ASP A 195 4.60 23.57 0.31
CA ASP A 195 4.65 22.78 -0.91
C ASP A 195 3.57 23.23 -1.90
N PRO A 196 3.80 23.06 -3.22
CA PRO A 196 2.77 23.34 -4.22
C PRO A 196 1.52 22.52 -3.95
N LYS A 197 0.34 23.12 -4.19
CA LYS A 197 -0.93 22.41 -3.98
C LYS A 197 -1.10 21.35 -5.07
N ALA A 198 -1.88 20.31 -4.78
CA ALA A 198 -2.14 19.23 -5.73
C ALA A 198 -2.64 19.72 -7.10
N HIS A 199 -3.53 20.72 -7.11
CA HIS A 199 -4.03 21.30 -8.36
C HIS A 199 -2.94 22.00 -9.20
N ASP A 200 -1.95 22.65 -8.58
CA ASP A 200 -0.83 23.28 -9.29
C ASP A 200 0.02 22.22 -10.03
N ILE A 201 0.21 21.05 -9.40
CA ILE A 201 0.97 19.94 -9.99
C ILE A 201 0.16 19.27 -11.11
N GLN A 202 -1.15 19.12 -10.93
CA GLN A 202 -2.05 18.55 -11.95
C GLN A 202 -2.21 19.46 -13.17
N GLU A 203 -2.19 20.78 -12.97
CA GLU A 203 -2.20 21.76 -14.07
C GLU A 203 -0.91 21.65 -14.90
N LEU A 204 0.25 21.59 -14.25
CA LEU A 204 1.53 21.34 -14.92
C LEU A 204 1.55 20.00 -15.66
N TRP A 205 0.89 18.96 -15.14
CA TRP A 205 0.75 17.68 -15.84
C TRP A 205 -0.06 17.81 -17.13
N THR A 206 -1.18 18.51 -17.04
CA THR A 206 -2.06 18.74 -18.18
C THR A 206 -1.34 19.55 -19.26
N GLU A 207 -0.67 20.65 -18.89
CA GLU A 207 -0.02 21.58 -19.80
C GLU A 207 1.26 21.03 -20.45
N TYR A 208 2.01 20.15 -19.79
CA TYR A 208 3.34 19.74 -20.30
C TYR A 208 3.44 18.27 -20.69
N VAL A 209 2.49 17.42 -20.27
CA VAL A 209 2.54 15.98 -20.52
C VAL A 209 1.33 15.48 -21.28
N SER A 210 0.14 15.70 -20.74
CA SER A 210 -1.10 15.13 -21.27
C SER A 210 -1.57 15.87 -22.53
N HIS A 211 -1.67 17.21 -22.48
CA HIS A 211 -2.20 18.06 -23.55
C HIS A 211 -1.35 19.33 -23.77
N PRO A 212 -0.08 19.20 -24.18
CA PRO A 212 0.77 20.36 -24.43
C PRO A 212 0.33 21.23 -25.61
N PRO A 213 0.22 22.56 -25.43
CA PRO A 213 -0.16 23.47 -26.51
C PRO A 213 0.82 23.39 -27.68
N GLY A 214 0.32 23.08 -28.88
CA GLY A 214 1.13 22.98 -30.11
C GLY A 214 1.90 21.67 -30.31
N GLU A 215 1.69 20.67 -29.44
CA GLU A 215 2.23 19.31 -29.58
C GLU A 215 1.09 18.27 -29.55
N LEU A 216 1.34 17.02 -29.97
CA LEU A 216 0.33 15.95 -29.92
C LEU A 216 0.05 15.49 -28.47
N PRO A 217 -1.18 15.16 -28.08
CA PRO A 217 -1.48 14.59 -26.76
C PRO A 217 -0.71 13.29 -26.49
N SER A 218 -0.37 13.00 -25.22
CA SER A 218 0.45 11.83 -24.84
C SER A 218 -0.11 10.51 -25.38
N ALA A 219 -1.43 10.33 -25.35
CA ALA A 219 -2.13 9.15 -25.84
C ALA A 219 -1.98 8.91 -27.37
N GLN A 220 -1.51 9.91 -28.12
CA GLN A 220 -1.37 9.86 -29.58
C GLN A 220 0.09 9.83 -30.05
N MET A 221 1.05 9.75 -29.12
CA MET A 221 2.48 9.77 -29.44
C MET A 221 3.06 8.35 -29.51
N ASN A 222 3.74 8.08 -30.62
CA ASN A 222 4.52 6.86 -30.84
C ASN A 222 6.02 7.18 -30.74
N ASP A 223 6.83 6.23 -30.30
CA ASP A 223 8.27 6.35 -30.45
C ASP A 223 8.75 6.01 -31.87
N CYS A 224 10.04 6.22 -32.15
CA CYS A 224 10.66 5.89 -33.43
C CYS A 224 10.72 4.39 -33.76
N TRP A 225 10.30 3.53 -32.82
CA TRP A 225 10.20 2.08 -32.95
C TRP A 225 8.73 1.60 -32.96
N GLY A 226 7.75 2.52 -32.90
CA GLY A 226 6.31 2.24 -32.92
C GLY A 226 5.68 1.90 -31.55
N TYR A 227 6.40 2.04 -30.44
CA TYR A 227 5.85 1.81 -29.10
C TYR A 227 4.99 3.00 -28.62
N THR A 228 3.82 2.68 -28.08
CA THR A 228 2.89 3.61 -27.42
C THR A 228 3.08 3.57 -25.91
N CYS A 229 2.91 4.71 -25.25
CA CYS A 229 2.85 4.80 -23.80
C CYS A 229 1.48 5.37 -23.41
N GLU A 230 0.60 4.51 -22.90
CA GLU A 230 -0.78 4.86 -22.52
C GLU A 230 -0.84 5.53 -21.14
N LEU A 231 -0.07 6.61 -20.96
CA LEU A 231 -0.12 7.42 -19.74
C LEU A 231 -1.22 8.47 -19.86
N ASP A 232 -2.30 8.27 -19.11
CA ASP A 232 -3.52 9.06 -19.22
C ASP A 232 -3.67 10.08 -18.08
N LYS A 233 -3.25 9.74 -16.86
CA LYS A 233 -3.62 10.51 -15.67
C LYS A 233 -2.52 10.60 -14.61
N LEU A 234 -2.41 11.77 -13.99
CA LEU A 234 -1.64 11.99 -12.76
C LEU A 234 -2.58 12.10 -11.56
N VAL A 235 -2.35 11.26 -10.56
CA VAL A 235 -3.02 11.30 -9.25
C VAL A 235 -2.02 11.86 -8.24
N VAL A 236 -2.34 12.99 -7.61
CA VAL A 236 -1.53 13.55 -6.53
C VAL A 236 -2.12 13.06 -5.20
N VAL A 237 -1.31 12.34 -4.41
CA VAL A 237 -1.73 11.66 -3.16
C VAL A 237 -0.89 12.14 -1.99
#